data_AF-X0YHG1-F1
#
_entry.id   AF-X0YHG1-F1
#
_cell.length_a   1.000
_cell.length_b   1.000
_cell.length_c   1.000
_cell.angle_alpha   90.00
_cell.angle_beta   90.00
_cell.angle_gamma   90.00
#
_symmetry.space_group_name_H-M   'P 1'
#
loop_
_entity.id
_entity.type
_entity.pdbx_description
1 polymer ?
#
loop_
_entity_poly.entity_id
_entity_poly.type
_entity_poly.pdbx_seq_one_letter_code
_entity_poly.pdbx_strand_id
1 'polypeptide(L)'
;MWRRTSGILGLALILALLVSMGVPVSAAEPKPHAFYGTAMIGALPAPTGTVVTAVVEGGDGSITTTEVGKYGGPELLDAKLV
;
A
#
# COMPACT_ATOMS: atom_id res chain seq x y z
N MET A 1 5.80 0.41 59.56
CA MET A 1 6.09 1.11 58.28
C MET A 1 5.79 0.30 57.01
N TRP A 2 5.76 -1.05 57.06
CA TRP A 2 5.67 -1.92 55.86
C TRP A 2 4.32 -1.91 55.11
N ARG A 3 3.19 -1.71 55.79
CA ARG A 3 1.85 -1.75 55.16
C ARG A 3 1.56 -0.60 54.18
N ARG A 4 2.26 0.53 54.32
CA ARG A 4 2.07 1.72 53.47
C ARG A 4 2.79 1.61 52.13
N THR A 5 3.97 0.99 52.09
CA THR A 5 4.78 0.84 50.87
C THR A 5 4.18 -0.18 49.90
N SER A 6 3.59 -1.26 50.40
CA SER A 6 2.91 -2.28 49.57
C SER A 6 1.69 -1.74 48.81
N GLY A 7 0.95 -0.79 49.40
CA GLY A 7 -0.21 -0.17 48.73
C GLY A 7 0.21 0.78 47.61
N ILE A 8 1.29 1.53 47.81
CA ILE A 8 1.84 2.44 46.79
C ILE A 8 2.43 1.64 45.63
N LEU A 9 3.12 0.53 45.92
CA LEU A 9 3.70 -0.33 44.89
C LEU A 9 2.62 -1.03 44.06
N GLY A 10 1.55 -1.50 44.69
CA GLY A 10 0.40 -2.10 44.00
C GLY A 10 -0.33 -1.09 43.11
N LEU A 11 -0.56 0.12 43.61
CA LEU A 11 -1.17 1.20 42.83
C LEU A 11 -0.29 1.61 41.64
N ALA A 12 1.02 1.73 41.84
CA ALA A 12 1.97 2.06 40.78
C ALA A 12 1.99 0.98 39.68
N LEU A 13 1.91 -0.30 40.05
CA LEU A 13 1.83 -1.41 39.11
C LEU A 13 0.52 -1.38 38.30
N ILE A 14 -0.61 -1.11 38.96
CA ILE A 14 -1.92 -0.97 38.30
C ILE A 14 -1.91 0.20 37.31
N LEU A 15 -1.36 1.36 37.69
CA LEU A 15 -1.22 2.48 36.77
C LEU A 15 -0.31 2.15 35.57
N ALA A 16 0.80 1.43 35.80
CA ALA A 16 1.70 1.03 34.73
C ALA A 16 1.02 0.08 33.71
N LEU A 17 0.19 -0.86 34.17
CA LEU A 17 -0.58 -1.74 33.29
C LEU A 17 -1.69 -0.98 32.54
N LEU A 18 -2.33 0.01 33.18
CA LEU A 18 -3.37 0.81 32.53
C LEU A 18 -2.80 1.70 31.40
N VAL A 19 -1.56 2.17 31.54
CA VAL A 19 -0.87 2.98 30.51
C VAL A 19 -0.41 2.14 29.31
N SER A 20 -0.19 0.83 29.47
CA SER A 20 0.30 -0.03 28.37
C SER A 20 -0.78 -0.48 27.37
N MET A 21 -2.07 -0.25 27.63
CA MET A 21 -3.18 -0.75 26.81
C MET A 21 -3.45 0.07 25.52
N GLY A 22 -2.72 1.16 25.29
CA GLY A 22 -2.96 2.07 24.17
C GLY A 22 -1.72 2.26 23.31
N VAL A 23 -1.32 1.24 22.54
CA VAL A 23 -0.30 1.42 21.50
C VAL A 23 -1.02 1.74 20.19
N PRO A 24 -0.81 2.93 19.58
CA PRO A 24 -1.40 3.21 18.28
C PRO A 24 -0.80 2.24 17.24
N VAL A 25 -1.64 1.39 16.66
CA VAL A 25 -1.31 0.66 15.44
C VAL A 25 -1.56 1.61 14.28
N SER A 26 -0.48 2.04 13.63
CA SER A 26 -0.58 2.70 12.33
C SER A 26 -0.64 1.62 11.26
N ALA A 27 -1.69 1.63 10.44
CA ALA A 27 -1.63 0.94 9.16
C ALA A 27 -0.56 1.64 8.32
N ALA A 28 0.34 0.87 7.70
CA ALA A 28 1.21 1.43 6.68
C ALA A 28 0.35 1.83 5.47
N GLU A 29 0.60 3.01 4.90
CA GLU A 29 -0.04 3.37 3.65
C GLU A 29 0.33 2.35 2.56
N PRO A 30 -0.65 1.84 1.80
CA PRO A 30 -0.34 0.94 0.69
C PRO A 30 0.55 1.67 -0.30
N LYS A 31 1.70 1.07 -0.62
CA LYS A 31 2.65 1.65 -1.57
C LYS A 31 1.97 1.77 -2.94
N PRO A 32 2.16 2.88 -3.69
CA PRO A 32 1.69 2.97 -5.07
C PRO A 32 2.22 1.79 -5.87
N HIS A 33 1.33 1.07 -6.53
CA HIS A 33 1.71 -0.03 -7.40
C HIS A 33 2.03 0.55 -8.77
N ALA A 34 3.02 -0.02 -9.46
CA ALA A 34 3.40 0.44 -10.79
C ALA A 34 3.50 -0.77 -11.72
N PHE A 35 2.63 -0.82 -12.71
CA PHE A 35 2.50 -1.95 -13.62
C PHE A 35 3.02 -1.62 -15.02
N TYR A 36 3.61 -2.62 -15.67
CA TYR A 36 4.02 -2.59 -17.06
C TYR A 36 4.00 -4.02 -17.61
N GLY A 37 3.90 -4.16 -18.93
CA GLY A 37 3.97 -5.48 -19.55
C GLY A 37 3.33 -5.53 -20.92
N THR A 38 2.91 -6.74 -21.29
CA THR A 38 2.33 -7.02 -22.61
C THR A 38 0.82 -6.77 -22.59
N ALA A 39 0.30 -6.05 -23.59
CA ALA A 39 -1.12 -5.83 -23.83
C ALA A 39 -1.58 -6.63 -25.05
N MET A 40 -2.63 -7.43 -24.88
CA MET A 40 -3.21 -8.28 -25.92
C MET A 40 -4.71 -8.00 -26.05
N ILE A 41 -5.21 -7.96 -27.27
CA ILE A 41 -6.66 -7.92 -27.58
C ILE A 41 -6.99 -9.21 -28.31
N GLY A 42 -7.62 -10.14 -27.59
CA GLY A 42 -7.77 -11.53 -28.06
C GLY A 42 -6.40 -12.20 -28.19
N ALA A 43 -6.10 -12.75 -29.36
CA ALA A 43 -4.82 -13.40 -29.66
C ALA A 43 -3.79 -12.46 -30.32
N LEU A 44 -4.13 -11.18 -30.53
CA LEU A 44 -3.28 -10.22 -31.20
C LEU A 44 -2.68 -9.22 -30.21
N PRO A 45 -1.43 -8.77 -30.42
CA PRO A 45 -0.87 -7.64 -29.67
C PRO A 45 -1.75 -6.39 -29.82
N ALA A 46 -1.94 -5.66 -28.73
CA ALA A 46 -2.69 -4.41 -28.75
C ALA A 46 -1.99 -3.38 -29.67
N PRO A 47 -2.73 -2.67 -30.54
CA PRO A 47 -2.14 -1.63 -31.38
C PRO A 47 -1.69 -0.42 -30.55
N THR A 48 -0.85 0.42 -31.15
CA THR A 48 -0.50 1.72 -30.57
C THR A 48 -1.76 2.60 -30.41
N GLY A 49 -1.79 3.42 -29.36
CA GLY A 49 -2.96 4.22 -29.01
C GLY A 49 -4.04 3.48 -28.22
N THR A 50 -3.84 2.18 -27.92
CA THR A 50 -4.75 1.45 -27.02
C THR A 50 -4.68 2.02 -25.61
N VAL A 51 -5.83 2.33 -25.01
CA VAL A 51 -5.92 2.78 -23.61
C VAL A 51 -6.12 1.57 -22.71
N VAL A 52 -5.20 1.37 -21.78
CA VAL A 52 -5.26 0.34 -20.75
C VAL A 52 -5.68 1.01 -19.44
N THR A 53 -6.81 0.61 -18.89
CA THR A 53 -7.33 1.11 -17.61
C THR A 53 -7.28 0.00 -16.57
N ALA A 54 -6.67 0.28 -15.42
CA ALA A 54 -6.75 -0.58 -14.24
C ALA A 54 -7.70 0.03 -13.24
N VAL A 55 -8.60 -0.80 -12.71
CA VAL A 55 -9.55 -0.42 -11.67
C VAL A 55 -9.31 -1.33 -10.48
N VAL A 56 -9.05 -0.73 -9.33
CA VAL A 56 -8.86 -1.43 -8.06
C VAL A 56 -9.76 -0.83 -7.00
N GLU A 57 -9.98 -1.55 -5.91
CA GLU A 57 -10.69 -0.99 -4.77
C GLU A 57 -9.88 0.17 -4.18
N GLY A 58 -10.43 1.39 -4.21
CA GLY A 58 -9.76 2.58 -3.70
C GLY A 58 -8.97 3.41 -4.74
N GLY A 59 -9.03 3.08 -6.04
CA GLY A 59 -8.44 3.92 -7.08
C GLY A 59 -8.51 3.35 -8.50
N ASP A 60 -8.25 4.21 -9.48
CA ASP A 60 -8.14 3.86 -10.90
C ASP A 60 -6.92 4.54 -11.54
N GLY A 61 -6.42 3.91 -12.61
CA GLY A 61 -5.28 4.39 -13.37
C GLY A 61 -5.44 4.08 -14.86
N SER A 62 -4.81 4.88 -15.72
CA SER A 62 -4.80 4.62 -17.16
C SER A 62 -3.45 4.91 -17.82
N ILE A 63 -3.13 4.16 -18.86
CA ILE A 63 -1.95 4.37 -19.69
C ILE A 63 -2.30 4.12 -21.16
N THR A 64 -1.70 4.88 -22.05
CA THR A 64 -1.84 4.66 -23.50
C THR A 64 -0.61 3.93 -24.03
N THR A 65 -0.84 2.86 -24.76
CA THR A 65 0.19 2.07 -25.44
C THR A 65 0.91 2.90 -26.50
N THR A 66 2.23 3.07 -26.36
CA THR A 66 3.10 3.77 -27.33
C THR A 66 3.80 2.82 -28.31
N GLU A 67 3.92 1.53 -27.95
CA GLU A 67 4.53 0.47 -28.75
C GLU A 67 3.59 -0.74 -28.85
N VAL A 68 3.45 -1.33 -30.03
CA VAL A 68 2.56 -2.49 -30.26
C VAL A 68 2.79 -3.57 -29.22
N GLY A 69 1.71 -3.98 -28.57
CA GLY A 69 1.69 -5.06 -27.62
C GLY A 69 2.26 -4.73 -26.24
N LYS A 70 2.60 -3.47 -25.94
CA LYS A 70 3.20 -3.10 -24.65
C LYS A 70 2.45 -1.97 -23.95
N TYR A 71 2.47 -1.97 -22.63
CA TYR A 71 2.07 -0.83 -21.81
C TYR A 71 3.13 -0.57 -20.75
N GLY A 72 3.53 0.69 -20.64
CA GLY A 72 4.65 1.11 -19.82
C GLY A 72 5.99 0.46 -20.18
N GLY A 73 6.98 0.57 -19.29
CA GLY A 73 8.31 -0.02 -19.49
C GLY A 73 9.05 -0.31 -18.18
N PRO A 74 10.15 -1.09 -18.24
CA PRO A 74 10.88 -1.53 -17.05
C PRO A 74 11.75 -0.44 -16.41
N GLU A 75 12.16 0.59 -17.16
CA GLU A 75 13.09 1.61 -16.68
C GLU A 75 12.46 2.51 -15.60
N LEU A 76 13.32 3.21 -14.85
CA LEU A 76 12.88 4.11 -13.77
C LEU A 76 12.07 5.31 -14.29
N LEU A 77 12.35 5.77 -15.51
CA LEU A 77 11.72 6.93 -16.13
C LEU A 77 10.61 6.55 -17.11
N ASP A 78 10.39 5.26 -17.35
CA ASP A 78 9.32 4.82 -18.21
C ASP A 78 7.96 5.14 -17.58
N ALA A 79 7.01 5.52 -18.42
CA ALA A 79 5.62 5.59 -17.99
C ALA A 79 5.20 4.22 -17.43
N LYS A 80 4.46 4.22 -16.32
CA LYS A 80 3.89 3.00 -15.72
C LYS A 80 2.42 3.25 -15.42
N LEU A 81 1.65 2.18 -15.43
CA LEU A 81 0.27 2.23 -14.97
C LEU A 81 0.29 2.25 -13.44
N VAL A 82 -0.16 3.36 -12.86
CA VAL A 82 -0.16 3.62 -11.41
C VAL A 82 -1.57 3.84 -10.90
#